data_AF-A0A961FCB1-F1
#
_entry.id   AF-A0A961FCB1-F1
#
_cell.length_a   1.000
_cell.length_b   1.000
_cell.length_c   1.000
_cell.angle_alpha   90.00
_cell.angle_beta   90.00
_cell.angle_gamma   90.00
#
_symmetry.space_group_name_H-M   'P 1'
#
loop_
_entity.id
_entity.type
_entity.pdbx_description
1 polymer ?
#
loop_
_entity_poly.entity_id
_entity_poly.type
_entity_poly.pdbx_seq_one_letter_code
_entity_poly.pdbx_strand_id
1 'polypeptide(L)'
;MSQTISPHGGTLINRMVSAEEKSALEAQLADLPKVILNERQLSDLDMIACGAMSPLEGFMGKADYESVVSKMRLASGLPWSLPITLAVSRDLAEKLKIGTKLALADESNQVLAVLDLTEKFNYDKKQEAKEVYGTEEEAHPGVAALYAQGEVLLAGPVRVIKRLSYDSFNERRQDPEELRKIFEERGWKTVVGFQTRNPIHRAHEYLQKCALEMVDGLLIHPLMGATKSDDIPGDVRMQCYETLLEKYFPADRTHLSVFPAAMRYAGPREAIFHALVRKNYGCTHFIVGRDHAGVG
;
A
#
# COMPACT_ATOMS: atom_id res chain seq x y z
N MET A 1 -15.32 7.49 -20.96
CA MET A 1 -14.57 8.33 -20.00
C MET A 1 -14.88 7.79 -18.62
N SER A 2 -13.88 7.37 -17.86
CA SER A 2 -14.07 6.79 -16.51
C SER A 2 -14.96 7.72 -15.67
N GLN A 3 -16.09 7.21 -15.18
CA GLN A 3 -17.06 7.97 -14.39
C GLN A 3 -16.69 8.06 -12.90
N THR A 4 -15.55 7.49 -12.49
CA THR A 4 -15.05 7.54 -11.10
C THR A 4 -13.99 8.64 -10.94
N ILE A 5 -13.64 9.00 -9.69
CA ILE A 5 -12.61 10.00 -9.40
C ILE A 5 -11.27 9.66 -10.08
N SER A 6 -10.60 10.67 -10.62
CA SER A 6 -9.25 10.49 -11.20
C SER A 6 -8.27 9.93 -10.16
N PRO A 7 -7.34 9.06 -10.56
CA PRO A 7 -6.23 8.62 -9.70
C PRO A 7 -5.46 9.79 -9.09
N HIS A 8 -4.79 9.56 -7.97
CA HIS A 8 -3.92 10.55 -7.37
C HIS A 8 -2.74 10.85 -8.31
N GLY A 9 -2.51 12.13 -8.61
CA GLY A 9 -1.59 12.56 -9.67
C GLY A 9 -2.17 12.55 -11.10
N GLY A 10 -3.44 12.17 -11.27
CA GLY A 10 -4.17 12.23 -12.55
C GLY A 10 -4.15 10.94 -13.37
N THR A 11 -3.11 10.12 -13.21
CA THR A 11 -2.92 8.87 -13.95
C THR A 11 -2.68 7.71 -12.98
N LEU A 12 -3.26 6.55 -13.28
CA LEU A 12 -2.98 5.32 -12.55
C LEU A 12 -1.68 4.73 -13.11
N ILE A 13 -0.66 4.58 -12.27
CA ILE A 13 0.67 4.14 -12.65
C ILE A 13 0.82 2.65 -12.33
N ASN A 14 0.63 1.79 -13.32
CA ASN A 14 0.89 0.36 -13.20
C ASN A 14 2.37 0.07 -13.51
N ARG A 15 3.04 -0.69 -12.66
CA ARG A 15 4.48 -1.04 -12.78
C ARG A 15 4.71 -2.50 -13.14
N MET A 16 3.66 -3.26 -13.46
CA MET A 16 3.76 -4.56 -14.09
C MET A 16 4.33 -4.42 -15.50
N VAL A 17 5.29 -5.27 -15.84
CA VAL A 17 5.87 -5.30 -17.19
C VAL A 17 5.01 -6.11 -18.16
N SER A 18 5.16 -5.86 -19.46
CA SER A 18 4.56 -6.71 -20.50
C SER A 18 5.22 -8.10 -20.54
N ALA A 19 4.62 -9.05 -21.26
CA ALA A 19 5.20 -10.37 -21.43
C ALA A 19 6.58 -10.34 -22.12
N GLU A 20 6.73 -9.45 -23.10
CA GLU A 20 7.97 -9.26 -23.86
C GLU A 20 9.08 -8.66 -22.97
N GLU A 21 8.74 -7.62 -22.20
CA GLU A 21 9.68 -7.00 -21.27
C GLU A 21 10.06 -7.95 -20.13
N LYS A 22 9.11 -8.76 -19.65
CA LYS A 22 9.39 -9.81 -18.68
C LYS A 22 10.45 -10.79 -19.18
N SER A 23 10.29 -11.35 -20.38
CA SER A 23 11.27 -12.28 -20.94
C SER A 23 12.65 -11.62 -21.12
N ALA A 24 12.68 -10.34 -21.52
CA ALA A 24 13.93 -9.60 -21.64
C ALA A 24 14.63 -9.36 -20.29
N LEU A 25 13.87 -9.06 -19.24
CA LEU A 25 14.40 -8.89 -17.89
C LEU A 25 14.87 -10.22 -17.30
N GLU A 26 14.09 -11.29 -17.46
CA GLU A 26 14.41 -12.64 -16.97
C GLU A 26 15.76 -13.14 -17.48
N ALA A 27 16.12 -12.83 -18.73
CA ALA A 27 17.41 -13.17 -19.32
C ALA A 27 18.62 -12.49 -18.64
N GLN A 28 18.41 -11.38 -17.93
CA GLN A 28 19.46 -10.59 -17.27
C GLN A 28 19.53 -10.83 -15.76
N LEU A 29 18.51 -11.47 -15.16
CA LEU A 29 18.36 -11.55 -13.69
C LEU A 29 19.52 -12.26 -12.98
N ALA A 30 20.13 -13.26 -13.62
CA ALA A 30 21.23 -14.03 -13.03
C ALA A 30 22.46 -13.17 -12.72
N ASP A 31 22.66 -12.08 -13.47
CA ASP A 31 23.81 -11.18 -13.35
C ASP A 31 23.52 -9.96 -12.47
N LEU A 32 22.27 -9.76 -12.03
CA LEU A 32 21.90 -8.61 -11.22
C LEU A 32 22.20 -8.84 -9.73
N PRO A 33 22.75 -7.83 -9.02
CA PRO A 33 22.80 -7.86 -7.57
C PRO A 33 21.38 -8.02 -7.00
N LYS A 34 21.23 -8.98 -6.09
CA LYS A 34 19.94 -9.31 -5.48
C LYS A 34 19.77 -8.60 -4.14
N VAL A 35 18.59 -8.02 -3.92
CA VAL A 35 18.13 -7.47 -2.64
C VAL A 35 16.94 -8.30 -2.17
N ILE A 36 17.06 -8.92 -1.00
CA ILE A 36 15.97 -9.66 -0.36
C ILE A 36 15.08 -8.66 0.37
N LEU A 37 13.80 -8.67 0.06
CA LEU A 37 12.81 -7.78 0.65
C LEU A 37 12.19 -8.39 1.91
N ASN A 38 11.96 -7.55 2.92
CA ASN A 38 11.14 -7.93 4.07
C ASN A 38 9.63 -7.83 3.74
N GLU A 39 8.78 -8.32 4.64
CA GLU A 39 7.31 -8.34 4.44
C GLU A 39 6.71 -6.97 4.10
N ARG A 40 7.15 -5.89 4.78
CA ARG A 40 6.65 -4.53 4.52
C ARG A 40 7.07 -4.05 3.13
N GLN A 41 8.32 -4.31 2.73
CA GLN A 41 8.84 -3.95 1.41
C GLN A 41 8.17 -4.76 0.29
N LEU A 42 7.84 -6.03 0.54
CA LEU A 42 7.06 -6.86 -0.37
C LEU A 42 5.67 -6.26 -0.57
N SER A 43 4.96 -5.94 0.51
CA SER A 43 3.64 -5.29 0.46
C SER A 43 3.68 -3.95 -0.31
N ASP A 44 4.68 -3.11 -0.04
CA ASP A 44 4.85 -1.84 -0.76
C ASP A 44 5.15 -2.07 -2.25
N LEU A 45 6.00 -3.04 -2.59
CA LEU A 45 6.28 -3.41 -3.98
C LEU A 45 5.01 -3.87 -4.70
N ASP A 46 4.17 -4.70 -4.06
CA ASP A 46 2.92 -5.20 -4.64
C ASP A 46 1.91 -4.08 -4.90
N MET A 47 1.83 -3.11 -3.99
CA MET A 47 0.99 -1.93 -4.17
C MET A 47 1.51 -0.95 -5.24
N ILE A 48 2.84 -0.82 -5.37
CA ILE A 48 3.44 -0.08 -6.49
C ILE A 48 3.15 -0.82 -7.80
N ALA A 49 3.22 -2.15 -7.81
CA ALA A 49 2.98 -2.97 -8.99
C ALA A 49 1.63 -2.68 -9.64
N CYS A 50 0.55 -2.67 -8.87
CA CYS A 50 -0.81 -2.48 -9.38
C CYS A 50 -1.28 -1.02 -9.45
N GLY A 51 -0.42 -0.07 -9.10
CA GLY A 51 -0.74 1.36 -9.10
C GLY A 51 -1.57 1.86 -7.92
N ALA A 52 -1.72 1.05 -6.87
CA ALA A 52 -2.32 1.50 -5.61
C ALA A 52 -1.52 2.67 -4.98
N MET A 53 -0.21 2.75 -5.27
CA MET A 53 0.67 3.83 -4.83
C MET A 53 0.82 5.01 -5.82
N SER A 54 -0.02 5.12 -6.85
CA SER A 54 0.06 6.24 -7.81
C SER A 54 0.09 7.60 -7.08
N PRO A 55 0.98 8.54 -7.46
CA PRO A 55 1.78 8.57 -8.69
C PRO A 55 3.16 7.91 -8.59
N LEU A 56 3.48 7.18 -7.50
CA LEU A 56 4.81 6.60 -7.35
C LEU A 56 5.08 5.54 -8.44
N GLU A 57 6.28 5.61 -9.01
CA GLU A 57 6.78 4.63 -10.00
C GLU A 57 7.76 3.61 -9.38
N GLY A 58 8.06 3.75 -8.09
CA GLY A 58 9.05 2.96 -7.38
C GLY A 58 9.27 3.49 -5.96
N PHE A 59 10.40 3.14 -5.36
CA PHE A 59 10.77 3.61 -4.02
C PHE A 59 11.32 5.03 -4.07
N MET A 60 10.93 5.84 -3.07
CA MET A 60 11.16 7.29 -3.06
C MET A 60 12.65 7.67 -3.11
N GLY A 61 12.97 8.64 -3.98
CA GLY A 61 14.23 9.37 -3.96
C GLY A 61 14.32 10.31 -2.75
N LYS A 62 15.50 10.88 -2.53
CA LYS A 62 15.78 11.69 -1.34
C LYS A 62 14.85 12.90 -1.20
N ALA A 63 14.57 13.59 -2.31
CA ALA A 63 13.72 14.78 -2.31
C ALA A 63 12.27 14.47 -1.92
N ASP A 64 11.69 13.39 -2.45
CA ASP A 64 10.35 12.94 -2.07
C ASP A 64 10.31 12.49 -0.62
N TYR A 65 11.30 11.68 -0.20
CA TYR A 65 11.41 11.22 1.18
C TYR A 65 11.44 12.39 2.19
N GLU A 66 12.36 13.34 2.03
CA GLU A 66 12.51 14.47 2.95
C GLU A 66 11.25 15.36 2.96
N SER A 67 10.63 15.58 1.80
CA SER A 67 9.40 16.36 1.69
C SER A 67 8.20 15.64 2.31
N VAL A 68 8.09 14.32 2.18
CA VAL A 68 7.01 13.55 2.80
C VAL A 68 7.16 13.54 4.32
N VAL A 69 8.37 13.31 4.83
CA VAL A 69 8.64 13.34 6.28
C VAL A 69 8.28 14.72 6.86
N SER A 70 8.76 15.80 6.24
CA SER A 70 8.61 17.16 6.80
C SER A 70 7.31 17.89 6.45
N LYS A 71 6.69 17.61 5.30
CA LYS A 71 5.59 18.42 4.74
C LYS A 71 4.36 17.61 4.32
N MET A 72 4.39 16.28 4.42
CA MET A 72 3.34 15.38 3.91
C MET A 72 2.99 15.65 2.44
N ARG A 73 4.01 15.91 1.63
CA ARG A 73 3.90 16.11 0.17
C ARG A 73 5.07 15.47 -0.54
N LEU A 74 4.84 14.93 -1.73
CA LEU A 74 5.89 14.64 -2.70
C LEU A 74 6.62 15.93 -3.09
N ALA A 75 7.83 15.82 -3.65
CA ALA A 75 8.60 16.95 -4.17
C ALA A 75 7.84 17.69 -5.30
N SER A 76 6.95 16.99 -6.01
CA SER A 76 6.02 17.58 -6.98
C SER A 76 4.94 18.49 -6.36
N GLY A 77 4.80 18.49 -5.03
CA GLY A 77 3.79 19.22 -4.28
C GLY A 77 2.49 18.44 -4.06
N LEU A 78 2.32 17.25 -4.64
CA LEU A 78 1.15 16.40 -4.40
C LEU A 78 1.10 15.91 -2.95
N PRO A 79 -0.08 15.94 -2.28
CA PRO A 79 -0.24 15.40 -0.93
C PRO A 79 0.18 13.93 -0.83
N TRP A 80 1.07 13.60 0.11
CA TRP A 80 1.50 12.24 0.39
C TRP A 80 2.13 12.15 1.77
N SER A 81 1.58 11.33 2.67
CA SER A 81 1.83 11.46 4.10
C SER A 81 2.79 10.43 4.71
N LEU A 82 3.13 9.36 3.99
CA LEU A 82 3.98 8.28 4.50
C LEU A 82 5.16 7.94 3.56
N PRO A 83 6.38 7.79 4.08
CA PRO A 83 7.52 7.35 3.27
C PRO A 83 7.31 5.93 2.73
N ILE A 84 7.59 5.75 1.43
CA ILE A 84 7.62 4.44 0.76
C ILE A 84 9.05 4.17 0.29
N THR A 85 9.80 3.40 1.07
CA THR A 85 11.27 3.35 0.99
C THR A 85 11.81 1.93 1.01
N LEU A 86 12.92 1.70 0.30
CA LEU A 86 13.64 0.43 0.31
C LEU A 86 14.92 0.56 1.14
N ALA A 87 14.83 0.28 2.43
CA ALA A 87 15.98 0.29 3.35
C ALA A 87 16.80 -1.01 3.25
N VAL A 88 18.13 -0.88 3.17
CA VAL A 88 19.10 -1.98 3.21
C VAL A 88 20.25 -1.66 4.16
N SER A 89 20.99 -2.68 4.58
CA SER A 89 22.17 -2.47 5.43
C SER A 89 23.23 -1.65 4.70
N ARG A 90 24.05 -0.90 5.45
CA ARG A 90 25.21 -0.18 4.90
C ARG A 90 26.13 -1.07 4.08
N ASP A 91 26.46 -2.27 4.59
CA ASP A 91 27.35 -3.22 3.93
C ASP A 91 26.82 -3.69 2.57
N LEU A 92 25.51 -3.87 2.44
CA LEU A 92 24.90 -4.20 1.16
C LEU A 92 24.94 -2.97 0.25
N ALA A 93 24.53 -1.81 0.75
CA ALA A 93 24.49 -0.57 -0.03
C ALA A 93 25.86 -0.19 -0.62
N GLU A 94 26.97 -0.39 0.09
CA GLU A 94 28.33 -0.10 -0.38
C GLU A 94 28.73 -0.93 -1.61
N LYS A 95 28.21 -2.16 -1.73
CA LYS A 95 28.48 -3.07 -2.86
C LYS A 95 27.66 -2.73 -4.11
N LEU A 96 26.58 -1.97 -3.97
CA LEU A 96 25.71 -1.60 -5.07
C LEU A 96 26.23 -0.34 -5.78
N LYS A 97 26.01 -0.21 -7.09
CA LYS A 97 26.45 0.97 -7.85
C LYS A 97 25.25 1.75 -8.37
N ILE A 98 25.22 3.06 -8.15
CA ILE A 98 24.18 3.92 -8.74
C ILE A 98 24.27 3.84 -10.28
N GLY A 99 23.12 3.80 -10.94
CA GLY A 99 22.98 3.62 -12.39
C GLY A 99 22.92 2.16 -12.84
N THR A 100 22.93 1.19 -11.91
CA THR A 100 22.74 -0.24 -12.24
C THR A 100 21.35 -0.74 -11.88
N LYS A 101 20.97 -1.88 -12.45
CA LYS A 101 19.74 -2.60 -12.10
C LYS A 101 19.98 -3.51 -10.89
N LEU A 102 18.95 -3.68 -10.06
CA LEU A 102 18.92 -4.60 -8.93
C LEU A 102 17.76 -5.56 -9.07
N ALA A 103 17.95 -6.85 -8.78
CA ALA A 103 16.87 -7.80 -8.65
C ALA A 103 16.28 -7.71 -7.23
N LEU A 104 14.97 -7.46 -7.12
CA LEU A 104 14.24 -7.50 -5.85
C LEU A 104 13.57 -8.87 -5.71
N ALA A 105 13.86 -9.56 -4.62
CA ALA A 105 13.41 -10.93 -4.39
C ALA A 105 12.79 -11.11 -3.00
N ASP A 106 11.96 -12.13 -2.84
CA ASP A 106 11.48 -12.57 -1.54
C ASP A 106 12.53 -13.44 -0.80
N GLU A 107 12.19 -13.86 0.42
CA GLU A 107 13.03 -14.73 1.26
C GLU A 107 13.29 -16.11 0.64
N SER A 108 12.43 -16.58 -0.26
CA SER A 108 12.60 -17.83 -1.02
C SER A 108 13.55 -17.69 -2.22
N ASN A 109 14.18 -16.52 -2.37
CA ASN A 109 15.04 -16.13 -3.49
C ASN A 109 14.31 -15.95 -4.83
N GLN A 110 12.98 -15.95 -4.84
CA GLN A 110 12.21 -15.70 -6.06
C GLN A 110 12.24 -14.22 -6.40
N VAL A 111 12.72 -13.89 -7.60
CA VAL A 111 12.77 -12.52 -8.09
C VAL A 111 11.38 -12.07 -8.52
N LEU A 112 10.96 -10.91 -8.03
CA LEU A 112 9.64 -10.34 -8.23
C LEU A 112 9.68 -9.08 -9.08
N ALA A 113 10.77 -8.31 -8.99
CA ALA A 113 10.93 -7.05 -9.69
C ALA A 113 12.39 -6.70 -9.98
N VAL A 114 12.58 -5.73 -10.84
CA VAL A 114 13.86 -5.07 -11.10
C VAL A 114 13.74 -3.59 -10.75
N LEU A 115 14.67 -3.10 -9.94
CA LEU A 115 14.80 -1.68 -9.60
C LEU A 115 15.95 -1.06 -10.39
N ASP A 116 15.70 0.06 -11.07
CA ASP A 116 16.78 0.90 -11.63
C ASP A 116 17.31 1.81 -10.52
N LEU A 117 18.52 1.55 -10.01
CA LEU A 117 19.05 2.26 -8.84
C LEU A 117 19.49 3.68 -9.23
N THR A 118 18.70 4.69 -8.86
CA THR A 118 18.99 6.10 -9.16
C THR A 118 19.69 6.82 -8.01
N GLU A 119 19.35 6.47 -6.76
CA GLU A 119 19.94 7.09 -5.57
C GLU A 119 20.18 6.07 -4.46
N LYS A 120 21.17 6.37 -3.62
CA LYS A 120 21.38 5.74 -2.31
C LYS A 120 21.67 6.82 -1.29
N PHE A 121 20.95 6.87 -0.18
CA PHE A 121 21.15 7.91 0.82
C PHE A 121 20.89 7.42 2.24
N ASN A 122 21.62 8.00 3.20
CA ASN A 122 21.32 7.83 4.62
C ASN A 122 20.18 8.77 5.02
N TYR A 123 19.51 8.44 6.11
CA TYR A 123 18.38 9.18 6.64
C TYR A 123 18.38 9.12 8.17
N ASP A 124 17.69 10.07 8.79
CA ASP A 124 17.59 10.15 10.24
C ASP A 124 16.32 9.42 10.71
N LYS A 125 16.50 8.18 11.17
CA LYS A 125 15.41 7.35 11.72
C LYS A 125 14.72 8.02 12.91
N LYS A 126 15.41 8.78 13.75
CA LYS A 126 14.77 9.45 14.90
C LYS A 126 13.91 10.62 14.46
N GLN A 127 14.42 11.40 13.51
CA GLN A 127 13.63 12.48 12.90
C GLN A 127 12.39 11.92 12.21
N GLU A 128 12.52 10.82 11.45
CA GLU A 128 11.36 10.17 10.85
C GLU A 128 10.39 9.61 11.90
N ALA A 129 10.90 8.98 12.98
CA ALA A 129 10.08 8.49 14.08
C ALA A 129 9.18 9.60 14.64
N LYS A 130 9.81 10.73 15.00
CA LYS A 130 9.14 11.90 15.56
C LYS A 130 8.13 12.53 14.60
N GLU A 131 8.50 12.74 13.34
CA GLU A 131 7.63 13.45 12.39
C GLU A 131 6.50 12.57 11.85
N VAL A 132 6.76 11.28 11.63
CA VAL A 132 5.80 10.36 11.01
C VAL A 132 4.89 9.70 12.04
N TYR A 133 5.43 9.28 13.19
CA TYR A 133 4.70 8.54 14.21
C TYR A 133 4.37 9.39 15.44
N GLY A 134 4.94 10.60 15.56
CA GLY A 134 4.69 11.48 16.70
C GLY A 134 5.41 11.07 17.98
N THR A 135 6.25 10.04 17.93
CA THR A 135 7.00 9.51 19.08
C THR A 135 8.30 8.87 18.61
N GLU A 136 9.28 8.81 19.50
CA GLU A 136 10.56 8.09 19.29
C GLU A 136 10.60 6.76 20.07
N GLU A 137 9.52 6.41 20.77
CA GLU A 137 9.43 5.23 21.63
C GLU A 137 9.40 3.94 20.80
N GLU A 138 10.33 3.04 21.07
CA GLU A 138 10.43 1.73 20.41
C GLU A 138 9.24 0.81 20.73
N ALA A 139 8.47 1.09 21.78
CA ALA A 139 7.21 0.40 22.06
C ALA A 139 6.15 0.65 20.97
N HIS A 140 6.24 1.76 20.23
CA HIS A 140 5.35 2.03 19.11
C HIS A 140 5.69 1.10 17.92
N PRO A 141 4.77 0.27 17.41
CA PRO A 141 5.05 -0.74 16.39
C PRO A 141 5.67 -0.18 15.09
N GLY A 142 5.20 1.01 14.68
CA GLY A 142 5.76 1.71 13.52
C GLY A 142 7.21 2.16 13.72
N VAL A 143 7.56 2.59 14.94
CA VAL A 143 8.91 3.07 15.30
C VAL A 143 9.85 1.88 15.47
N ALA A 144 9.40 0.80 16.12
CA ALA A 144 10.16 -0.45 16.21
C ALA A 144 10.59 -0.95 14.81
N ALA A 145 9.64 -1.02 13.87
CA ALA A 145 9.93 -1.43 12.50
C ALA A 145 10.86 -0.44 11.78
N LEU A 146 10.73 0.86 12.03
CA LEU A 146 11.60 1.90 11.47
C LEU A 146 13.05 1.76 11.99
N TYR A 147 13.22 1.43 13.27
CA TYR A 147 14.54 1.27 13.88
C TYR A 147 15.21 -0.02 13.43
N ALA A 148 14.43 -1.09 13.25
CA ALA A 148 14.91 -2.41 12.81
C ALA A 148 15.37 -2.46 11.34
N GLN A 149 14.91 -1.56 10.46
CA GLN A 149 15.29 -1.58 9.04
C GLN A 149 16.75 -1.15 8.82
N GLY A 150 17.27 -1.25 7.59
CA GLY A 150 18.65 -0.85 7.25
C GLY A 150 18.94 0.66 7.36
N GLU A 151 20.20 1.07 7.25
CA GLU A 151 20.64 2.47 7.41
C GLU A 151 20.61 3.28 6.10
N VAL A 152 20.54 2.61 4.95
CA VAL A 152 20.62 3.25 3.63
C VAL A 152 19.34 2.96 2.86
N LEU A 153 18.72 4.02 2.33
CA LEU A 153 17.58 3.91 1.43
C LEU A 153 18.07 3.83 -0.01
N LEU A 154 17.55 2.85 -0.74
CA LEU A 154 17.69 2.70 -2.19
C LEU A 154 16.46 3.32 -2.86
N ALA A 155 16.67 4.07 -3.93
CA ALA A 155 15.60 4.71 -4.67
C ALA A 155 15.67 4.41 -6.16
N GLY A 156 14.52 4.49 -6.79
CA GLY A 156 14.39 4.41 -8.24
C GLY A 156 13.11 3.71 -8.68
N PRO A 157 12.79 3.82 -9.99
CA PRO A 157 11.62 3.19 -10.56
C PRO A 157 11.76 1.66 -10.53
N VAL A 158 10.62 0.98 -10.37
CA VAL A 158 10.56 -0.48 -10.36
C VAL A 158 9.82 -1.01 -11.57
N ARG A 159 10.18 -2.22 -11.99
CA ARG A 159 9.50 -3.01 -13.01
C ARG A 159 9.19 -4.37 -12.42
N VAL A 160 7.92 -4.69 -12.28
CA VAL A 160 7.46 -5.88 -11.56
C VAL A 160 7.18 -6.99 -12.57
N ILE A 161 7.94 -8.08 -12.48
CA ILE A 161 7.86 -9.25 -13.37
C ILE A 161 6.89 -10.31 -12.83
N LYS A 162 6.64 -10.29 -11.52
CA LYS A 162 5.76 -11.23 -10.84
C LYS A 162 5.12 -10.58 -9.61
N ARG A 163 3.80 -10.71 -9.49
CA ARG A 163 3.05 -10.31 -8.31
C ARG A 163 3.28 -11.26 -7.14
N LEU A 164 3.10 -10.76 -5.92
CA LEU A 164 3.09 -11.61 -4.75
C LEU A 164 1.96 -12.63 -4.84
N SER A 165 2.25 -13.86 -4.45
CA SER A 165 1.22 -14.84 -4.14
C SER A 165 0.99 -14.80 -2.64
N TYR A 166 -0.24 -14.57 -2.21
CA TYR A 166 -0.61 -14.65 -0.80
C TYR A 166 -1.17 -16.04 -0.52
N ASP A 167 -1.07 -16.50 0.72
CA ASP A 167 -1.60 -17.82 1.10
C ASP A 167 -3.14 -17.87 1.10
N SER A 168 -3.79 -16.71 1.22
CA SER A 168 -5.24 -16.61 1.40
C SER A 168 -5.87 -15.40 0.71
N PHE A 169 -7.15 -15.58 0.36
CA PHE A 169 -8.05 -14.55 -0.18
C PHE A 169 -7.59 -13.90 -1.49
N ASN A 170 -6.77 -14.57 -2.32
CA ASN A 170 -6.32 -14.03 -3.62
C ASN A 170 -7.49 -13.62 -4.52
N GLU A 171 -8.57 -14.40 -4.54
CA GLU A 171 -9.79 -14.09 -5.32
C GLU A 171 -10.50 -12.80 -4.87
N ARG A 172 -10.21 -12.34 -3.64
CA ARG A 172 -10.74 -11.10 -3.07
C ARG A 172 -9.73 -9.95 -3.17
N ARG A 173 -8.55 -10.12 -3.77
CA ARG A 173 -7.52 -9.07 -3.93
C ARG A 173 -7.62 -8.45 -5.30
N GLN A 174 -8.63 -7.61 -5.51
CA GLN A 174 -8.76 -6.87 -6.76
C GLN A 174 -7.82 -5.67 -6.79
N ASP A 175 -7.18 -5.46 -7.93
CA ASP A 175 -6.32 -4.31 -8.21
C ASP A 175 -7.14 -3.03 -8.43
N PRO A 176 -6.51 -1.84 -8.37
CA PRO A 176 -7.18 -0.57 -8.63
C PRO A 176 -7.94 -0.52 -9.96
N GLU A 177 -7.38 -1.07 -11.03
CA GLU A 177 -8.03 -1.11 -12.34
C GLU A 177 -9.28 -2.02 -12.33
N GLU A 178 -9.19 -3.18 -11.70
CA GLU A 178 -10.30 -4.13 -11.57
C GLU A 178 -11.44 -3.56 -10.73
N LEU A 179 -11.15 -2.93 -9.59
CA LEU A 179 -12.19 -2.29 -8.77
C LEU A 179 -12.86 -1.13 -9.50
N ARG A 180 -12.10 -0.31 -10.24
CA ARG A 180 -12.68 0.76 -11.06
C ARG A 180 -13.62 0.21 -12.12
N LYS A 181 -13.24 -0.89 -12.79
CA LYS A 181 -14.09 -1.57 -13.76
C LYS A 181 -15.35 -2.12 -13.11
N ILE A 182 -15.25 -2.75 -11.94
CA ILE A 182 -16.41 -3.22 -11.17
C ILE A 182 -17.35 -2.06 -10.82
N PHE A 183 -16.83 -0.90 -10.41
CA PHE A 183 -17.65 0.27 -10.11
C PHE A 183 -18.36 0.80 -11.37
N GLU A 184 -17.68 0.83 -12.51
CA GLU A 184 -18.25 1.24 -13.79
C GLU A 184 -19.35 0.27 -14.27
N GLU A 185 -19.11 -1.04 -14.21
CA GLU A 185 -20.07 -2.08 -14.57
C GLU A 185 -21.33 -2.04 -13.70
N ARG A 186 -21.19 -1.64 -12.43
CA ARG A 186 -22.31 -1.43 -11.50
C ARG A 186 -22.98 -0.06 -11.64
N GLY A 187 -22.46 0.81 -12.50
CA GLY A 187 -22.96 2.19 -12.67
C GLY A 187 -22.71 3.10 -11.46
N TRP A 188 -21.78 2.75 -10.56
CA TRP A 188 -21.45 3.55 -9.39
C TRP A 188 -20.56 4.74 -9.78
N LYS A 189 -21.05 5.96 -9.55
CA LYS A 189 -20.30 7.20 -9.80
C LYS A 189 -19.62 7.69 -8.53
N THR A 190 -20.26 7.45 -7.40
CA THR A 190 -19.79 7.79 -6.06
C THR A 190 -19.64 6.51 -5.24
N VAL A 191 -18.42 6.31 -4.74
CA VAL A 191 -18.05 5.15 -3.93
C VAL A 191 -17.38 5.63 -2.65
N VAL A 192 -17.81 5.10 -1.51
CA VAL A 192 -17.16 5.32 -0.22
C VAL A 192 -16.29 4.11 0.14
N GLY A 193 -15.02 4.37 0.47
CA GLY A 193 -14.11 3.35 0.99
C GLY A 193 -14.17 3.26 2.52
N PHE A 194 -14.21 2.04 3.04
CA PHE A 194 -14.09 1.75 4.47
C PHE A 194 -12.88 0.84 4.74
N GLN A 195 -11.87 1.39 5.40
CA GLN A 195 -10.72 0.65 5.92
C GLN A 195 -11.11 -0.04 7.22
N THR A 196 -10.73 -1.31 7.38
CA THR A 196 -10.75 -1.97 8.69
C THR A 196 -9.66 -3.02 8.81
N ARG A 197 -9.22 -3.31 10.02
CA ARG A 197 -8.45 -4.52 10.36
C ARG A 197 -9.24 -5.48 11.26
N ASN A 198 -10.33 -4.99 11.85
CA ASN A 198 -11.17 -5.67 12.85
C ASN A 198 -12.55 -6.02 12.27
N PRO A 199 -13.26 -7.00 12.85
CA PRO A 199 -14.67 -7.24 12.53
C PRO A 199 -15.53 -5.97 12.63
N ILE A 200 -16.51 -5.87 11.74
CA ILE A 200 -17.43 -4.73 11.68
C ILE A 200 -18.56 -4.95 12.70
N HIS A 201 -18.56 -4.16 13.77
CA HIS A 201 -19.64 -4.12 14.76
C HIS A 201 -20.67 -3.01 14.45
N ARG A 202 -21.74 -2.93 15.25
CA ARG A 202 -22.90 -2.03 14.98
C ARG A 202 -22.56 -0.56 14.76
N ALA A 203 -21.56 0.00 15.47
CA ALA A 203 -21.16 1.39 15.21
C ALA A 203 -20.51 1.58 13.82
N HIS A 204 -19.70 0.62 13.35
CA HIS A 204 -19.14 0.66 12.00
C HIS A 204 -20.23 0.50 10.94
N GLU A 205 -21.16 -0.43 11.16
CA GLU A 205 -22.31 -0.63 10.29
C GLU A 205 -23.16 0.64 10.18
N TYR A 206 -23.43 1.32 11.30
CA TYR A 206 -24.17 2.58 11.31
C TYR A 206 -23.49 3.65 10.45
N LEU A 207 -22.19 3.86 10.62
CA LEU A 207 -21.41 4.81 9.82
C LEU A 207 -21.44 4.46 8.32
N GLN A 208 -21.29 3.17 8.00
CA GLN A 208 -21.35 2.68 6.62
C GLN A 208 -22.73 2.89 5.98
N LYS A 209 -23.80 2.63 6.73
CA LYS A 209 -25.18 2.87 6.26
C LYS A 209 -25.46 4.36 6.07
N CYS A 210 -25.06 5.21 7.01
CA CYS A 210 -25.17 6.66 6.84
C CYS A 210 -24.41 7.16 5.60
N ALA A 211 -23.22 6.63 5.32
CA ALA A 211 -22.48 6.97 4.12
C ALA A 211 -23.20 6.49 2.84
N LEU A 212 -23.75 5.27 2.85
CA LEU A 212 -24.54 4.73 1.75
C LEU A 212 -25.81 5.54 1.44
N GLU A 213 -26.36 6.34 2.35
CA GLU A 213 -27.46 7.26 2.01
C GLU A 213 -27.03 8.37 1.02
N MET A 214 -25.72 8.63 0.89
CA MET A 214 -25.18 9.74 0.10
C MET A 214 -24.40 9.31 -1.15
N VAL A 215 -24.05 8.03 -1.28
CA VAL A 215 -23.19 7.52 -2.37
C VAL A 215 -23.77 6.27 -3.02
N ASP A 216 -23.38 5.96 -4.25
CA ASP A 216 -23.94 4.82 -4.99
C ASP A 216 -23.53 3.47 -4.37
N GLY A 217 -22.28 3.35 -3.92
CA GLY A 217 -21.78 2.10 -3.34
C GLY A 217 -20.72 2.25 -2.25
N LEU A 218 -20.56 1.17 -1.49
CA LEU A 218 -19.59 1.01 -0.41
C LEU A 218 -18.57 -0.07 -0.76
N LEU A 219 -17.29 0.31 -0.73
CA LEU A 219 -16.18 -0.63 -0.75
C LEU A 219 -15.73 -0.90 0.70
N ILE A 220 -15.98 -2.11 1.19
CA ILE A 220 -15.35 -2.63 2.40
C ILE A 220 -13.98 -3.18 1.99
N HIS A 221 -12.91 -2.57 2.50
CA HIS A 221 -11.55 -2.83 2.04
C HIS A 221 -10.62 -3.22 3.20
N PRO A 222 -10.83 -4.39 3.85
CA PRO A 222 -10.08 -4.82 5.01
C PRO A 222 -8.62 -5.09 4.71
N LEU A 223 -7.77 -4.76 5.67
CA LEU A 223 -6.38 -5.20 5.70
C LEU A 223 -6.31 -6.63 6.25
N MET A 224 -5.78 -7.54 5.44
CA MET A 224 -5.70 -8.97 5.75
C MET A 224 -4.26 -9.50 5.74
N GLY A 225 -3.26 -8.60 5.85
CA GLY A 225 -1.85 -8.97 6.06
C GLY A 225 -1.61 -9.58 7.45
N ALA A 226 -0.35 -9.89 7.77
CA ALA A 226 0.02 -10.38 9.10
C ALA A 226 -0.46 -9.40 10.17
N THR A 227 -1.50 -9.81 10.89
CA THR A 227 -2.05 -9.08 12.02
C THR A 227 -1.29 -9.48 13.28
N LYS A 228 -1.33 -8.65 14.32
CA LYS A 228 -0.60 -8.97 15.56
C LYS A 228 -1.14 -10.29 16.15
N SER A 229 -0.35 -10.97 16.98
CA SER A 229 -0.70 -12.28 17.57
C SER A 229 -2.01 -12.28 18.38
N ASP A 230 -2.46 -11.10 18.80
CA ASP A 230 -3.66 -10.80 19.57
C ASP A 230 -4.87 -10.42 18.69
N ASP A 231 -4.69 -10.30 17.37
CA ASP A 231 -5.78 -10.01 16.43
C ASP A 231 -6.59 -11.28 16.08
N ILE A 232 -7.88 -11.08 15.77
CA ILE A 232 -8.78 -12.15 15.33
C ILE A 232 -8.26 -12.77 14.02
N PRO A 233 -8.25 -14.11 13.89
CA PRO A 233 -7.77 -14.79 12.68
C PRO A 233 -8.41 -14.26 11.39
N GLY A 234 -7.63 -14.26 10.31
CA GLY A 234 -8.04 -13.67 9.03
C GLY A 234 -9.28 -14.34 8.42
N ASP A 235 -9.37 -15.66 8.47
CA ASP A 235 -10.53 -16.44 8.04
C ASP A 235 -11.80 -16.07 8.81
N VAL A 236 -11.71 -15.94 10.14
CA VAL A 236 -12.82 -15.51 10.99
C VAL A 236 -13.26 -14.08 10.66
N ARG A 237 -12.30 -13.16 10.43
CA ARG A 237 -12.60 -11.78 10.01
C ARG A 237 -13.30 -11.76 8.65
N MET A 238 -12.83 -12.54 7.68
CA MET A 238 -13.45 -12.65 6.37
C MET A 238 -14.89 -13.15 6.46
N GLN A 239 -15.13 -14.23 7.22
CA GLN A 239 -16.47 -14.76 7.44
C GLN A 239 -17.40 -13.72 8.09
N CYS A 240 -16.89 -12.91 9.01
CA CYS A 240 -17.66 -11.80 9.60
C CYS A 240 -18.07 -10.77 8.54
N TYR A 241 -17.15 -10.37 7.64
CA TYR A 241 -17.47 -9.41 6.58
C TYR A 241 -18.49 -9.98 5.60
N GLU A 242 -18.31 -11.23 5.15
CA GLU A 242 -19.21 -11.89 4.21
C GLU A 242 -20.61 -12.06 4.81
N THR A 243 -20.71 -12.55 6.04
CA THR A 243 -21.99 -12.70 6.76
C THR A 243 -22.70 -11.37 6.93
N LEU A 244 -21.96 -10.31 7.25
CA LEU A 244 -22.52 -8.98 7.42
C LEU A 244 -23.10 -8.46 6.10
N LEU A 245 -22.33 -8.57 5.00
CA LEU A 245 -22.76 -8.11 3.69
C LEU A 245 -23.97 -8.89 3.17
N GLU A 246 -23.97 -10.21 3.35
CA GLU A 246 -25.07 -11.09 2.91
C GLU A 246 -26.37 -10.78 3.65
N LYS A 247 -26.33 -10.57 4.97
CA LYS A 247 -27.53 -10.52 5.81
C LYS A 247 -28.03 -9.12 6.14
N TYR A 248 -27.18 -8.10 6.07
CA TYR A 248 -27.49 -6.77 6.62
C TYR A 248 -27.28 -5.59 5.65
N PHE A 249 -26.72 -5.84 4.46
CA PHE A 249 -26.46 -4.81 3.46
C PHE A 249 -27.14 -5.11 2.12
N PRO A 250 -27.48 -4.06 1.33
CA PRO A 250 -27.88 -4.22 -0.06
C PRO A 250 -26.72 -4.81 -0.89
N ALA A 251 -26.93 -5.99 -1.45
CA ALA A 251 -25.90 -6.73 -2.21
C ALA A 251 -25.44 -6.00 -3.48
N ASP A 252 -26.32 -5.22 -4.10
CA ASP A 252 -26.08 -4.42 -5.31
C ASP A 252 -25.34 -3.11 -5.03
N ARG A 253 -25.20 -2.72 -3.76
CA ARG A 253 -24.56 -1.45 -3.33
C ARG A 253 -23.33 -1.66 -2.44
N THR A 254 -22.86 -2.89 -2.28
CA THR A 254 -21.68 -3.20 -1.48
C THR A 254 -20.69 -4.09 -2.23
N HIS A 255 -19.40 -3.89 -1.98
CA HIS A 255 -18.33 -4.71 -2.53
C HIS A 255 -17.26 -4.96 -1.46
N LEU A 256 -16.73 -6.19 -1.44
CA LEU A 256 -15.67 -6.61 -0.52
C LEU A 256 -14.42 -6.93 -1.31
N SER A 257 -13.33 -6.24 -0.95
CA SER A 257 -12.00 -6.46 -1.51
C SER A 257 -10.96 -6.48 -0.39
N VAL A 258 -9.84 -7.17 -0.57
CA VAL A 258 -8.75 -7.21 0.39
C VAL A 258 -7.72 -6.15 0.05
N PHE A 259 -7.30 -5.40 1.06
CA PHE A 259 -6.26 -4.39 0.94
C PHE A 259 -4.88 -5.01 1.23
N PRO A 260 -3.93 -5.00 0.27
CA PRO A 260 -2.65 -5.71 0.41
C PRO A 260 -1.59 -4.99 1.25
N ALA A 261 -1.91 -3.84 1.85
CA ALA A 261 -0.94 -3.02 2.58
C ALA A 261 -0.49 -3.63 3.93
N ALA A 262 0.71 -3.25 4.35
CA ALA A 262 1.18 -3.39 5.72
C ALA A 262 0.83 -2.15 6.57
N MET A 263 0.25 -2.36 7.75
CA MET A 263 -0.04 -1.28 8.71
C MET A 263 1.25 -0.66 9.24
N ARG A 264 1.28 0.67 9.31
CA ARG A 264 2.37 1.45 9.91
C ARG A 264 2.03 1.93 11.32
N TYR A 265 0.74 1.99 11.64
CA TYR A 265 0.21 2.56 12.87
C TYR A 265 0.54 4.05 13.03
N ALA A 266 0.56 4.81 11.94
CA ALA A 266 0.93 6.22 11.93
C ALA A 266 -0.28 7.18 12.03
N GLY A 267 -1.38 6.70 12.62
CA GLY A 267 -2.54 7.51 13.01
C GLY A 267 -3.01 8.48 11.93
N PRO A 268 -3.04 9.80 12.18
CA PRO A 268 -3.51 10.81 11.23
C PRO A 268 -2.79 10.77 9.87
N ARG A 269 -1.47 10.52 9.83
CA ARG A 269 -0.74 10.43 8.57
C ARG A 269 -1.15 9.20 7.77
N GLU A 270 -1.37 8.07 8.44
CA GLU A 270 -1.84 6.86 7.80
C GLU A 270 -3.31 6.95 7.36
N ALA A 271 -4.15 7.73 8.04
CA ALA A 271 -5.49 8.05 7.56
C ALA A 271 -5.48 8.79 6.23
N ILE A 272 -4.60 9.79 6.06
CA ILE A 272 -4.40 10.49 4.77
C ILE A 272 -3.92 9.50 3.70
N PHE A 273 -2.93 8.68 4.03
CA PHE A 273 -2.39 7.68 3.11
C PHE A 273 -3.48 6.68 2.66
N HIS A 274 -4.25 6.16 3.60
CA HIS A 274 -5.38 5.28 3.30
C HIS A 274 -6.41 5.95 2.38
N ALA A 275 -6.74 7.23 2.58
CA ALA A 275 -7.65 7.95 1.69
C ALA A 275 -7.06 8.12 0.28
N LEU A 276 -5.78 8.45 0.16
CA LEU A 276 -5.08 8.59 -1.13
C LEU A 276 -5.03 7.27 -1.91
N VAL A 277 -4.72 6.17 -1.22
CA VAL A 277 -4.72 4.84 -1.84
C VAL A 277 -6.14 4.47 -2.29
N ARG A 278 -7.18 4.73 -1.48
CA ARG A 278 -8.58 4.48 -1.88
C ARG A 278 -9.02 5.33 -3.06
N LYS A 279 -8.51 6.55 -3.18
CA LYS A 279 -8.68 7.37 -4.39
C LYS A 279 -8.08 6.66 -5.62
N ASN A 280 -6.92 6.01 -5.51
CA ASN A 280 -6.34 5.22 -6.59
C ASN A 280 -7.20 4.00 -6.97
N TYR A 281 -7.85 3.37 -5.99
CA TYR A 281 -8.88 2.33 -6.23
C TYR A 281 -10.22 2.86 -6.77
N GLY A 282 -10.41 4.18 -6.90
CA GLY A 282 -11.62 4.77 -7.47
C GLY A 282 -12.66 5.23 -6.44
N CYS A 283 -12.37 5.15 -5.14
CA CYS A 283 -13.27 5.69 -4.11
C CYS A 283 -13.28 7.22 -4.13
N THR A 284 -14.46 7.78 -4.31
CA THR A 284 -14.73 9.23 -4.25
C THR A 284 -14.78 9.78 -2.82
N HIS A 285 -15.12 8.94 -1.85
CA HIS A 285 -15.27 9.27 -0.44
C HIS A 285 -14.51 8.25 0.41
N PHE A 286 -14.15 8.63 1.63
CA PHE A 286 -13.45 7.75 2.56
C PHE A 286 -13.94 8.00 3.99
N ILE A 287 -14.27 6.93 4.71
CA ILE A 287 -14.70 7.02 6.11
C ILE A 287 -13.45 7.06 7.00
N VAL A 288 -13.37 8.08 7.86
CA VAL A 288 -12.38 8.19 8.92
C VAL A 288 -13.11 8.26 10.26
N GLY A 289 -12.84 7.29 11.13
CA GLY A 289 -13.42 7.23 12.47
C GLY A 289 -12.50 7.81 13.54
N ARG A 290 -12.93 7.69 14.81
CA ARG A 290 -12.06 7.96 15.97
C ARG A 290 -10.86 7.02 15.95
N ASP A 291 -9.68 7.55 16.24
CA ASP A 291 -8.42 6.80 16.40
C ASP A 291 -8.05 5.94 15.18
N HIS A 292 -8.33 6.47 13.97
CA HIS A 292 -8.03 5.78 12.72
C HIS A 292 -6.53 5.50 12.60
N ALA A 293 -6.17 4.22 12.45
CA ALA A 293 -4.79 3.75 12.38
C ALA A 293 -3.91 4.09 13.61
N GLY A 294 -4.53 4.38 14.76
CA GLY A 294 -3.82 4.54 16.03
C GLY A 294 -3.47 3.22 16.72
N VAL A 295 -2.72 3.34 17.82
CA VAL A 295 -2.28 2.24 18.70
C VAL A 295 -2.85 2.32 20.11
N GLY A 296 -3.78 3.25 20.36
CA GLY A 296 -4.39 3.49 21.67
C GLY A 296 -3.66 4.56 22.47
#